data_AF-A0A817JW10-F1
#
_entry.id   AF-A0A817JW10-F1
#
_cell.length_a   1.000
_cell.length_b   1.000
_cell.length_c   1.000
_cell.angle_alpha   90.00
_cell.angle_beta   90.00
_cell.angle_gamma   90.00
#
_symmetry.space_group_name_H-M   'P 1'
#
loop_
_entity.id
_entity.type
_entity.pdbx_description
1 polymer ?
#
loop_
_entity_poly.entity_id
_entity_poly.type
_entity_poly.pdbx_seq_one_letter_code
_entity_poly.pdbx_strand_id
1 'polypeptide(L)'
;MIAIRGHNENEDSLNRGNLLEILRWSSQTDPISREILEDTNKNATYLSHHIQNELISIMANQIRTQISEQVKGNFFSLMADESRDISGHEQLSIVIRVVIDSPDTKADLVKEYFMGLIRLHEFDAKSLSLKI
;
A
#
# COMPACT_ATOMS: atom_id res chain seq x y z
N MET A 1 6.39 0.36 -6.74
CA MET A 1 5.32 -0.45 -6.15
C MET A 1 5.33 -1.81 -6.85
N ILE A 2 5.30 -2.91 -6.10
CA ILE A 2 5.29 -4.26 -6.70
C ILE A 2 3.90 -4.52 -7.28
N ALA A 3 3.82 -4.99 -8.52
CA ALA A 3 2.54 -5.32 -9.13
C ALA A 3 1.91 -6.53 -8.43
N ILE A 4 0.73 -6.37 -7.86
CA ILE A 4 0.01 -7.47 -7.20
C ILE A 4 -0.53 -8.45 -8.25
N ARG A 5 -0.87 -7.93 -9.43
CA ARG A 5 -1.52 -8.62 -10.55
C ARG A 5 -0.57 -8.87 -11.70
N GLY A 6 -0.83 -9.95 -12.42
CA GLY A 6 -0.13 -10.27 -13.66
C GLY A 6 -0.70 -9.44 -14.82
N HIS A 7 0.08 -9.28 -15.89
CA HIS A 7 -0.47 -8.80 -17.16
C HIS A 7 -1.48 -9.81 -17.75
N ASN A 8 -1.25 -11.10 -17.51
CA ASN A 8 -2.14 -12.20 -17.86
C ASN A 8 -2.20 -13.18 -16.67
N GLU A 9 -3.40 -13.38 -16.12
CA GLU A 9 -3.63 -14.26 -14.95
C GLU A 9 -4.26 -15.62 -15.33
N ASN A 10 -4.32 -15.93 -16.63
CA ASN A 10 -4.77 -17.23 -17.14
C ASN A 10 -3.84 -18.36 -16.70
N GLU A 11 -4.36 -19.59 -16.67
CA GLU A 11 -3.60 -20.78 -16.23
C GLU A 11 -2.36 -21.05 -17.10
N ASP A 12 -2.42 -20.70 -18.39
CA ASP A 12 -1.31 -20.86 -19.33
C ASP A 12 -0.21 -19.79 -19.19
N SER A 13 -0.41 -18.78 -18.34
CA SER A 13 0.54 -17.69 -18.15
C SER A 13 1.72 -18.16 -17.29
N LEU A 14 2.95 -17.86 -17.73
CA LEU A 14 4.17 -18.10 -16.97
C LEU A 14 4.26 -17.27 -15.67
N ASN A 15 3.56 -16.14 -15.61
CA ASN A 15 3.50 -15.27 -14.45
C ASN A 15 2.09 -14.70 -14.31
N ARG A 16 1.33 -15.28 -13.37
CA ARG A 16 -0.05 -14.88 -13.09
C ARG A 16 -0.17 -13.70 -12.13
N GLY A 17 0.94 -13.09 -11.74
CA GLY A 17 0.98 -12.02 -10.76
C GLY A 17 1.35 -12.49 -9.36
N ASN A 18 1.91 -11.58 -8.58
CA ASN A 18 2.52 -11.92 -7.30
C ASN A 18 1.50 -12.52 -6.29
N LEU A 19 0.25 -12.05 -6.26
CA LEU A 19 -0.74 -12.61 -5.33
C LEU A 19 -1.08 -14.06 -5.63
N LEU A 20 -1.33 -14.38 -6.90
CA LEU A 20 -1.69 -15.74 -7.31
C LEU A 20 -0.52 -16.71 -7.15
N GLU A 21 0.69 -16.29 -7.48
CA GLU A 21 1.88 -17.13 -7.28
C GLU A 21 2.19 -17.37 -5.80
N ILE A 22 2.02 -16.35 -4.94
CA ILE A 22 2.17 -16.51 -3.48
C ILE A 22 1.11 -17.46 -2.92
N LEU A 23 -0.15 -17.34 -3.33
CA LEU A 23 -1.21 -18.24 -2.90
C LEU A 23 -0.99 -19.68 -3.39
N ARG A 24 -0.55 -19.85 -4.64
CA ARG A 24 -0.17 -21.16 -5.18
C ARG A 24 0.97 -21.78 -4.38
N TRP A 25 1.99 -21.01 -4.03
CA TRP A 25 3.06 -21.50 -3.17
C TRP A 25 2.56 -21.85 -1.77
N SER A 26 1.75 -20.99 -1.16
CA SER A 26 1.13 -21.21 0.16
C SER A 26 0.25 -22.47 0.21
N SER A 27 -0.48 -22.76 -0.86
CA SER A 27 -1.36 -23.94 -0.98
C SER A 27 -0.64 -25.29 -0.87
N GLN A 28 0.69 -25.30 -1.04
CA GLN A 28 1.49 -26.51 -0.83
C GLN A 28 1.54 -26.91 0.65
N THR A 29 1.47 -25.92 1.54
CA THR A 29 1.62 -26.09 2.99
C THR A 29 0.33 -25.82 3.77
N ASP A 30 -0.49 -24.87 3.32
CA ASP A 30 -1.68 -24.40 4.02
C ASP A 30 -2.97 -24.92 3.36
N PRO A 31 -3.81 -25.69 4.08
CA PRO A 31 -5.05 -26.22 3.52
C PRO A 31 -6.07 -25.12 3.17
N ILE A 32 -6.07 -23.99 3.87
CA ILE A 32 -6.99 -22.88 3.59
C ILE A 32 -6.67 -22.25 2.23
N SER A 33 -5.39 -21.98 1.98
CA SER A 33 -4.90 -21.48 0.68
C SER A 33 -5.25 -22.44 -0.47
N ARG A 34 -5.26 -23.75 -0.22
CA ARG A 34 -5.67 -24.76 -1.20
C ARG A 34 -7.18 -24.73 -1.47
N GLU A 35 -8.00 -24.65 -0.43
CA GLU A 35 -9.46 -24.52 -0.55
C GLU A 35 -9.87 -23.27 -1.34
N ILE A 36 -9.19 -22.14 -1.09
CA ILE A 36 -9.39 -20.89 -1.83
C ILE A 36 -9.07 -21.06 -3.33
N LEU A 37 -8.10 -21.90 -3.70
CA LEU A 37 -7.73 -22.13 -5.10
C LEU A 37 -8.59 -23.19 -5.79
N GLU A 38 -8.97 -24.26 -5.09
CA GLU A 38 -9.55 -25.47 -5.69
C GLU A 38 -11.06 -25.59 -5.48
N ASP A 39 -11.60 -25.19 -4.32
CA ASP A 39 -12.93 -25.66 -3.85
C ASP A 39 -13.96 -24.54 -3.69
N THR A 40 -13.57 -23.31 -3.99
CA THR A 40 -14.43 -22.16 -3.76
C THR A 40 -15.28 -21.85 -5.01
N ASN A 41 -16.61 -21.86 -4.87
CA ASN A 41 -17.53 -21.30 -5.87
C ASN A 41 -16.97 -19.95 -6.35
N LYS A 42 -16.88 -19.71 -7.67
CA LYS A 42 -16.19 -18.55 -8.32
C LYS A 42 -16.48 -17.15 -7.72
N ASN A 43 -17.50 -17.02 -6.89
CA ASN A 43 -17.92 -15.81 -6.21
C ASN A 43 -17.29 -15.58 -4.82
N ALA A 44 -16.56 -16.54 -4.25
CA ALA A 44 -16.07 -16.47 -2.86
C ALA A 44 -14.53 -16.49 -2.71
N THR A 45 -13.77 -16.43 -3.81
CA THR A 45 -12.31 -16.60 -3.77
C THR A 45 -11.54 -15.38 -3.28
N TYR A 46 -12.16 -14.22 -3.04
CA TYR A 46 -11.47 -12.94 -2.77
C TYR A 46 -10.40 -12.53 -3.81
N LEU A 47 -10.25 -13.30 -4.89
CA LEU A 47 -9.25 -13.16 -5.94
C LEU A 47 -9.68 -12.19 -7.03
N SER A 48 -10.93 -11.72 -7.04
CA SER A 48 -11.37 -10.76 -8.05
C SER A 48 -10.64 -9.42 -7.89
N HIS A 49 -10.41 -8.72 -9.01
CA HIS A 49 -9.76 -7.40 -8.99
C HIS A 49 -10.49 -6.41 -8.07
N HIS A 50 -11.82 -6.50 -8.01
CA HIS A 50 -12.64 -5.66 -7.16
C HIS A 50 -12.35 -5.91 -5.68
N ILE A 51 -12.45 -7.15 -5.23
CA ILE A 51 -12.24 -7.52 -3.83
C ILE A 51 -10.80 -7.22 -3.39
N GLN A 52 -9.82 -7.52 -4.25
CA GLN A 52 -8.42 -7.16 -3.98
C GLN A 52 -8.23 -5.65 -3.76
N ASN A 53 -8.86 -4.79 -4.59
CA ASN A 53 -8.78 -3.34 -4.44
C ASN A 53 -9.44 -2.87 -3.13
N GLU A 54 -10.56 -3.49 -2.73
CA GLU A 54 -11.23 -3.19 -1.47
C GLU A 54 -10.34 -3.56 -0.27
N LEU A 55 -9.75 -4.77 -0.28
CA LEU A 55 -8.83 -5.22 0.76
C LEU A 55 -7.63 -4.28 0.89
N ILE A 56 -7.00 -3.90 -0.23
CA ILE A 56 -5.89 -2.93 -0.25
C ILE A 56 -6.33 -1.60 0.37
N SER A 57 -7.52 -1.12 0.04
CA SER A 57 -8.05 0.15 0.54
C SER A 57 -8.33 0.08 2.05
N ILE A 58 -8.88 -1.03 2.54
CA ILE A 58 -9.12 -1.26 3.97
C ILE A 58 -7.80 -1.32 4.73
N MET A 59 -6.82 -2.10 4.24
CA MET A 59 -5.50 -2.20 4.86
C MET A 59 -4.78 -0.83 4.86
N ALA A 60 -4.83 -0.10 3.76
CA ALA A 60 -4.25 1.24 3.67
C ALA A 60 -4.89 2.20 4.69
N ASN A 61 -6.22 2.15 4.85
CA ASN A 61 -6.92 2.95 5.85
C ASN A 61 -6.53 2.56 7.28
N GLN A 62 -6.43 1.27 7.58
CA GLN A 62 -5.98 0.80 8.89
C GLN A 62 -4.57 1.29 9.23
N ILE A 63 -3.63 1.16 8.28
CA ILE A 63 -2.26 1.66 8.45
C ILE A 63 -2.25 3.18 8.67
N ARG A 64 -3.02 3.93 7.88
CA ARG A 64 -3.14 5.40 8.05
C ARG A 64 -3.71 5.79 9.41
N THR A 65 -4.72 5.08 9.90
CA THR A 65 -5.27 5.30 11.24
C THR A 65 -4.22 5.04 12.31
N GLN A 66 -3.48 3.94 12.23
CA GLN A 66 -2.40 3.63 13.17
C GLN A 66 -1.29 4.68 13.15
N ILE A 67 -0.88 5.14 11.97
CA ILE A 67 0.10 6.23 11.83
C ILE A 67 -0.46 7.51 12.46
N SER A 68 -1.72 7.85 12.17
CA SER A 68 -2.36 9.04 12.74
C SER A 68 -2.39 9.00 14.27
N GLU A 69 -2.66 7.83 14.87
CA GLU A 69 -2.64 7.64 16.31
C GLU A 69 -1.22 7.80 16.89
N GLN A 70 -0.19 7.31 16.19
CA GLN A 70 1.22 7.45 16.60
C GLN A 70 1.73 8.89 16.46
N VAL A 71 1.28 9.62 15.43
CA VAL A 71 1.66 11.03 15.21
C VAL A 71 0.94 11.95 16.20
N LYS A 72 -0.29 11.59 16.62
CA LYS A 72 -1.13 12.42 17.49
C LYS A 72 -0.45 12.69 18.83
N GLY A 73 -0.22 13.97 19.11
CA GLY A 73 0.40 14.41 20.36
C GLY A 73 1.94 14.49 20.31
N ASN A 74 2.56 14.10 19.19
CA ASN A 74 3.99 14.23 18.96
C ASN A 74 4.31 15.39 18.00
N PHE A 75 5.54 15.88 18.07
CA PHE A 75 6.05 16.79 17.05
C PHE A 75 6.37 16.02 15.77
N PHE A 76 5.86 16.52 14.65
CA PHE A 76 6.08 15.93 13.33
C PHE A 76 6.42 17.00 12.30
N SER A 77 7.11 16.58 11.24
CA SER A 77 7.29 17.36 10.02
C SER A 77 6.68 16.61 8.84
N LEU A 78 6.03 17.35 7.95
CA LEU A 78 5.57 16.84 6.67
C LEU A 78 6.65 17.08 5.62
N MET A 79 7.05 16.01 4.93
CA MET A 79 7.94 16.06 3.78
C MET A 79 7.12 15.76 2.54
N ALA A 80 7.25 16.60 1.52
CA ALA A 80 6.63 16.40 0.23
C ALA A 80 7.68 16.58 -0.86
N ASP A 81 7.78 15.61 -1.77
CA ASP A 81 8.76 15.64 -2.87
C ASP A 81 8.06 15.30 -4.18
N GLU A 82 8.38 16.08 -5.21
CA GLU A 82 7.79 15.98 -6.54
C GLU A 82 8.70 15.18 -7.47
N SER A 83 8.14 14.15 -8.10
CA SER A 83 8.84 13.32 -9.07
C SER A 83 7.97 13.13 -10.31
N ARG A 84 8.62 13.02 -11.47
CA ARG A 84 7.95 12.60 -12.71
C ARG A 84 8.06 11.09 -12.88
N ASP A 85 6.96 10.44 -13.21
CA ASP A 85 6.97 9.02 -13.55
C ASP A 85 7.43 8.77 -15.00
N ILE A 86 7.66 7.49 -15.34
CA ILE A 86 8.09 7.06 -16.66
C ILE A 86 7.09 7.40 -17.79
N SER A 87 5.84 7.70 -17.44
CA SER A 87 4.79 8.12 -18.39
C SER A 87 4.71 9.65 -18.53
N GLY A 88 5.61 10.38 -17.85
CA GLY A 88 5.66 11.83 -17.87
C GLY A 88 4.63 12.50 -16.97
N HIS A 89 3.97 11.76 -16.07
CA HIS A 89 3.04 12.33 -15.11
C HIS A 89 3.75 12.75 -13.84
N GLU A 90 3.39 13.91 -13.31
CA GLU A 90 3.94 14.42 -12.06
C GLU A 90 3.22 13.76 -10.88
N GLN A 91 4.01 13.37 -9.89
CA GLN A 91 3.56 12.68 -8.70
C GLN A 91 4.18 13.35 -7.46
N LEU A 92 3.35 13.61 -6.46
CA LEU A 92 3.77 14.11 -5.16
C LEU A 92 3.89 12.94 -4.19
N SER A 93 5.10 12.70 -3.69
CA SER A 93 5.32 11.78 -2.57
C SER A 93 5.10 12.52 -1.26
N ILE A 94 4.42 11.88 -0.31
CA ILE A 94 4.18 12.45 1.03
C ILE A 94 4.75 11.51 2.09
N VAL A 95 5.57 12.07 2.98
CA VAL A 95 6.18 11.37 4.12
C VAL A 95 5.96 12.19 5.38
N ILE A 96 5.53 11.52 6.46
CA ILE A 96 5.43 12.11 7.79
C ILE A 96 6.64 11.64 8.60
N ARG A 97 7.41 12.58 9.13
CA ARG A 97 8.53 12.31 10.03
C ARG A 97 8.14 12.70 11.45
N VAL A 98 8.25 11.77 12.39
CA VAL A 98 7.84 11.95 13.80
C VAL A 98 9.03 11.70 14.70
N VAL A 99 9.16 12.54 15.74
CA VAL A 99 10.09 12.29 16.84
C VAL A 99 9.31 11.65 17.98
N ILE A 100 9.71 10.43 18.37
CA ILE A 100 9.08 9.67 19.45
C ILE A 100 10.05 9.64 20.61
N ASP A 101 9.59 10.13 21.75
CA ASP A 101 10.31 10.00 23.01
C ASP A 101 10.30 8.52 23.42
N SER A 102 11.50 7.93 23.52
CA SER A 102 11.65 6.53 23.90
C SER A 102 11.88 6.46 25.39
N PRO A 103 10.95 5.91 26.20
CA PRO A 103 11.20 5.73 27.62
C PRO A 103 12.34 4.73 27.90
N ASP A 104 12.61 3.82 26.97
CA ASP A 104 13.60 2.75 27.11
C ASP A 104 15.02 3.15 26.65
N THR A 105 15.11 4.10 25.72
CA THR A 105 16.38 4.60 25.17
C THR A 105 16.49 6.06 25.55
N LYS A 106 17.55 6.49 26.24
CA LYS A 106 17.77 7.92 26.59
C LYS A 106 17.97 8.87 25.39
N ALA A 107 17.49 8.50 24.21
CA ALA A 107 17.61 9.22 22.96
C ALA A 107 16.28 9.20 22.21
N ASP A 108 15.96 10.33 21.59
CA ASP A 108 14.79 10.49 20.73
C ASP A 108 14.88 9.56 19.52
N LEU A 109 13.80 8.84 19.23
CA LEU A 109 13.70 7.98 18.05
C LEU A 109 12.97 8.71 16.93
N VAL A 110 13.63 8.89 15.79
CA VAL A 110 13.01 9.45 14.58
C VAL A 110 12.43 8.33 13.74
N LYS A 111 11.14 8.42 13.42
CA LYS A 111 10.44 7.51 12.50
C LYS A 111 9.88 8.27 11.31
N GLU A 112 9.90 7.63 10.15
CA GLU A 112 9.41 8.17 8.89
C GLU A 112 8.34 7.24 8.32
N TYR A 113 7.18 7.80 8.01
CA TYR A 113 6.00 7.10 7.52
C TYR A 113 5.65 7.60 6.13
N PHE A 114 5.80 6.73 5.14
CA PHE A 114 5.37 7.02 3.78
C PHE A 114 3.85 6.92 3.66
N MET A 115 3.20 8.04 3.30
CA MET A 115 1.73 8.15 3.25
C MET A 115 1.15 7.81 1.88
N GLY A 116 1.96 7.96 0.83
CA GLY A 116 1.60 7.60 -0.54
C GLY A 116 2.21 8.51 -1.60
N LEU A 117 1.87 8.18 -2.86
CA LEU A 117 2.09 8.99 -4.04
C LEU A 117 0.73 9.52 -4.52
N ILE A 118 0.66 10.82 -4.76
CA ILE A 118 -0.53 11.48 -5.28
C ILE A 118 -0.21 11.95 -6.69
N ARG A 119 -1.00 11.48 -7.66
CA ARG A 119 -0.91 11.99 -9.03
C ARG A 119 -1.40 13.43 -9.06
N LEU A 120 -0.57 14.32 -9.59
CA LEU A 120 -0.90 15.72 -9.79
C LEU A 120 -1.35 15.94 -11.23
N HIS A 121 -2.42 16.72 -11.39
CA HIS A 121 -2.89 17.19 -12.69
C HIS A 121 -2.66 18.70 -12.87
N GLU A 122 -2.44 19.41 -11.77
CA GLU A 122 -2.25 20.85 -11.68
C GLU A 122 -1.15 21.16 -10.66
N PHE A 123 -0.40 22.23 -10.90
CA PHE A 123 0.86 22.54 -10.20
C PHE A 123 0.84 23.88 -9.48
N ASP A 124 -0.33 24.50 -9.35
CA ASP A 124 -0.45 25.73 -8.58
C ASP A 124 -0.50 25.45 -7.07
N ALA A 125 -0.09 26.44 -6.28
CA ALA A 125 -0.01 26.31 -4.82
C ALA A 125 -1.36 25.96 -4.17
N LYS A 126 -2.48 26.38 -4.79
CA LYS A 126 -3.82 26.11 -4.28
C LYS A 126 -4.17 24.64 -4.49
N SER A 127 -3.93 24.09 -5.68
CA SER A 127 -4.20 22.70 -6.03
C SER A 127 -3.32 21.75 -5.22
N LEU A 128 -2.07 22.10 -4.94
CA LEU A 128 -1.19 21.32 -4.05
C LEU A 128 -1.69 21.32 -2.60
N SER A 129 -2.15 22.46 -2.08
CA SER A 129 -2.66 22.56 -0.70
C SER A 129 -3.90 21.71 -0.42
N LEU A 130 -4.67 21.35 -1.46
CA LEU A 130 -5.83 20.46 -1.34
C LEU A 130 -5.46 18.97 -1.34
N LYS A 131 -4.20 18.65 -1.68
CA LYS A 131 -3.70 17.26 -1.77
C LYS A 131 -2.85 16.85 -0.58
N ILE A 132 -2.40 17.83 0.21
CA ILE A 132 -1.68 17.67 1.48
C ILE A 132 -2.69 17.69 2.62
#